data_AF-A0A1H6W992-F1
#
_entry.id   AF-A0A1H6W992-F1
#
_cell.length_a   1.000
_cell.length_b   1.000
_cell.length_c   1.000
_cell.angle_alpha   90.00
_cell.angle_beta   90.00
_cell.angle_gamma   90.00
#
_symmetry.space_group_name_H-M   'P 1'
#
loop_
_entity.id
_entity.type
_entity.pdbx_description
1 polymer ?
#
loop_
_entity_poly.entity_id
_entity_poly.type
_entity_poly.pdbx_seq_one_letter_code
_entity_poly.pdbx_strand_id
1 'polypeptide(L)'
;GSLDGYSFDDYLFQSREGAQKPLSRQQSLNILKSAAKAVGIKDNVGTHSLRKTWGYHAWKKGFSPAIIMETLNHSNLTVTKRYLGIQQDDINDLYGSLNL
;
A
#
# COMPACT_ATOMS: atom_id res chain seq x y z
N GLY A 1 10.23 -4.88 27.36
CA GLY A 1 11.10 -5.47 26.34
C GLY A 1 12.08 -4.40 25.96
N SER A 2 13.36 -4.58 26.30
CA SER A 2 14.38 -3.56 26.05
C SER A 2 15.08 -3.85 24.72
N LEU A 3 15.42 -2.79 23.98
CA LEU A 3 16.12 -2.86 22.70
C LEU A 3 17.65 -3.04 22.90
N ASP A 4 18.09 -3.42 24.09
CA ASP A 4 19.50 -3.44 24.51
C ASP A 4 20.41 -4.36 23.67
N GLY A 5 19.83 -5.19 22.79
CA GLY A 5 20.55 -6.08 21.87
C GLY A 5 20.58 -5.60 20.41
N TYR A 6 20.03 -4.43 20.07
CA TYR A 6 19.97 -3.91 18.70
C TYR A 6 20.76 -2.62 18.54
N SER A 7 21.57 -2.53 17.50
CA SER A 7 22.23 -1.29 17.07
C SER A 7 21.31 -0.47 16.16
N PHE A 8 21.53 0.85 16.08
CA PHE A 8 20.87 1.71 15.09
C PHE A 8 21.19 1.34 13.64
N ASP A 9 22.30 0.63 13.43
CA ASP A 9 22.70 0.14 12.11
C ASP A 9 22.01 -1.18 11.73
N ASP A 10 21.26 -1.78 12.64
CA ASP A 10 20.56 -3.03 12.37
C ASP A 10 19.34 -2.79 11.49
N TYR A 11 19.16 -3.65 10.49
CA TYR A 11 17.94 -3.64 9.69
C TYR A 11 16.74 -4.08 10.54
N LEU A 12 15.66 -3.28 10.53
CA LEU A 12 14.41 -3.62 11.21
C LEU A 12 13.82 -4.96 10.73
N PHE A 13 13.97 -5.26 9.44
CA PHE A 13 13.58 -6.53 8.83
C PHE A 13 14.80 -7.20 8.23
N GLN A 14 15.35 -8.16 8.96
CA GLN A 14 16.52 -8.91 8.54
C GLN A 14 16.16 -10.09 7.63
N SER A 15 17.06 -10.39 6.70
CA SER A 15 17.03 -11.63 5.94
C SER A 15 17.31 -12.82 6.87
N ARG A 16 16.75 -13.98 6.52
CA ARG A 16 17.11 -15.26 7.16
C ARG A 16 18.47 -15.79 6.69
N GLU A 17 18.96 -15.28 5.58
CA GLU A 17 20.22 -15.65 4.97
C GLU A 17 21.24 -14.52 5.09
N GLY A 18 22.42 -14.85 5.63
CA GLY A 18 23.53 -13.93 5.87
C GLY A 18 23.31 -13.03 7.09
N ALA A 19 24.39 -12.80 7.84
CA ALA A 19 24.37 -11.86 8.96
C ALA A 19 24.19 -10.42 8.46
N GLN A 20 23.34 -9.63 9.15
CA GLN A 20 23.16 -8.20 8.90
C GLN A 20 22.79 -7.86 7.44
N LYS A 21 21.86 -8.62 6.85
CA LYS A 21 21.32 -8.31 5.51
C LYS A 21 19.86 -7.88 5.60
N PRO A 22 19.43 -6.88 4.82
CA PRO A 22 18.03 -6.49 4.79
C PRO A 22 17.20 -7.55 4.08
N LEU A 23 15.93 -7.66 4.47
CA LEU A 23 14.95 -8.45 3.74
C LEU A 23 14.85 -7.94 2.30
N SER A 24 15.08 -8.83 1.32
CA SER A 24 15.03 -8.45 -0.08
C SER A 24 13.59 -8.18 -0.53
N ARG A 25 13.42 -7.30 -1.52
CA ARG A 25 12.10 -7.01 -2.11
C ARG A 25 11.38 -8.27 -2.59
N GLN A 26 12.13 -9.20 -3.17
CA GLN A 26 11.57 -10.47 -3.65
C GLN A 26 11.06 -11.33 -2.49
N GLN A 27 11.80 -11.39 -1.38
CA GLN A 27 11.33 -12.13 -0.20
C GLN A 27 10.14 -11.46 0.47
N SER A 28 10.11 -10.13 0.56
CA SER A 28 8.91 -9.41 1.01
C SER A 28 7.68 -9.74 0.16
N LEU A 29 7.83 -9.81 -1.17
CA LEU A 29 6.76 -10.22 -2.07
C LEU A 29 6.32 -11.67 -1.84
N ASN A 30 7.27 -12.59 -1.64
CA ASN A 30 6.97 -13.99 -1.37
C ASN A 30 6.19 -14.15 -0.05
N ILE A 31 6.59 -13.42 1.00
CA ILE A 31 5.87 -13.40 2.29
C ILE A 31 4.43 -12.94 2.08
N LEU A 32 4.22 -11.83 1.36
CA LEU A 32 2.88 -11.30 1.07
C LEU A 32 2.01 -12.30 0.29
N LYS A 33 2.58 -12.94 -0.75
CA LYS A 33 1.86 -13.95 -1.55
C LYS A 33 1.48 -15.17 -0.72
N SER A 34 2.40 -15.66 0.12
CA SER A 34 2.12 -16.78 1.03
C SER A 34 1.02 -16.43 2.03
N ALA A 35 1.05 -15.23 2.61
CA ALA A 35 0.00 -14.77 3.52
C ALA A 35 -1.36 -14.68 2.81
N ALA A 36 -1.41 -14.09 1.61
CA ALA A 36 -2.62 -14.00 0.80
C ALA A 36 -3.22 -15.38 0.47
N LYS A 37 -2.37 -16.33 0.07
CA LYS A 37 -2.77 -17.72 -0.19
C LYS A 37 -3.32 -18.40 1.06
N ALA A 38 -2.68 -18.20 2.22
CA ALA A 38 -3.10 -18.81 3.48
C ALA A 38 -4.50 -18.37 3.92
N VAL A 39 -4.90 -17.14 3.60
CA VAL A 39 -6.25 -16.61 3.90
C VAL A 39 -7.23 -16.72 2.73
N GLY A 40 -6.87 -17.44 1.66
CA GLY A 40 -7.76 -17.73 0.53
C GLY A 40 -7.98 -16.59 -0.46
N ILE A 41 -7.14 -15.54 -0.45
CA ILE A 41 -7.17 -14.49 -1.48
C ILE A 41 -6.70 -15.09 -2.81
N LYS A 42 -7.59 -15.06 -3.81
CA LYS A 42 -7.34 -15.60 -5.16
C LYS A 42 -6.71 -14.57 -6.10
N ASP A 43 -6.91 -13.29 -5.82
CA ASP A 43 -6.35 -12.20 -6.60
C ASP A 43 -4.83 -12.07 -6.42
N ASN A 44 -4.17 -11.48 -7.40
CA ASN A 44 -2.74 -11.27 -7.35
C ASN A 44 -2.38 -10.18 -6.32
N VAL A 45 -1.69 -10.57 -5.24
CA VAL A 45 -1.11 -9.65 -4.26
C VAL A 45 0.33 -9.35 -4.64
N GLY A 46 0.59 -8.07 -4.92
CA GLY A 46 1.90 -7.52 -5.25
C GLY A 46 2.40 -6.52 -4.21
N THR A 47 3.60 -6.00 -4.43
CA THR A 47 4.26 -5.01 -3.56
C THR A 47 3.44 -3.72 -3.36
N HIS A 48 2.56 -3.40 -4.32
CA HIS A 48 1.71 -2.22 -4.26
C HIS A 48 0.27 -2.51 -3.78
N SER A 49 -0.14 -3.77 -3.65
CA SER A 49 -1.54 -4.11 -3.36
C SER A 49 -2.01 -3.51 -2.04
N LEU A 50 -1.23 -3.68 -0.96
CA LEU A 50 -1.56 -3.10 0.35
C LEU A 50 -1.66 -1.57 0.30
N ARG A 51 -0.76 -0.92 -0.44
CA ARG A 51 -0.75 0.54 -0.59
C ARG A 51 -1.99 1.03 -1.36
N LYS A 52 -2.43 0.29 -2.38
CA LYS A 52 -3.69 0.55 -3.09
C LYS A 52 -4.90 0.35 -2.19
N THR A 53 -4.95 -0.74 -1.43
CA THR A 53 -6.02 -1.00 -0.46
C THR A 53 -6.13 0.14 0.55
N TRP A 54 -5.01 0.61 1.11
CA TRP A 54 -5.00 1.74 2.02
C TRP A 54 -5.54 3.02 1.36
N GLY A 55 -5.04 3.38 0.17
CA GLY A 55 -5.47 4.56 -0.57
C GLY A 55 -6.97 4.53 -0.91
N TYR A 56 -7.47 3.37 -1.36
CA TYR A 56 -8.87 3.13 -1.64
C TYR A 56 -9.74 3.35 -0.40
N HIS A 57 -9.38 2.76 0.74
CA HIS A 57 -10.15 2.94 1.97
C HIS A 57 -10.10 4.37 2.50
N ALA A 58 -8.96 5.07 2.38
CA ALA A 58 -8.88 6.48 2.74
C ALA A 58 -9.83 7.33 1.88
N TRP A 59 -9.87 7.07 0.56
CA TRP A 59 -10.81 7.74 -0.34
C TRP A 59 -12.27 7.45 0.01
N LYS A 60 -12.64 6.16 0.18
CA LYS A 60 -14.02 5.78 0.53
C LYS A 60 -14.47 6.30 1.90
N LYS A 61 -13.53 6.65 2.79
CA LYS A 61 -13.81 7.33 4.07
C LYS A 61 -13.96 8.85 3.95
N GLY A 62 -13.82 9.42 2.76
CA GLY A 62 -14.03 10.85 2.49
C GLY A 62 -12.79 11.73 2.69
N PHE A 63 -11.59 11.16 2.85
CA PHE A 63 -10.37 11.97 2.91
C PHE A 63 -10.04 12.57 1.55
N SER A 64 -9.50 13.80 1.55
CA SER A 64 -9.21 14.52 0.31
C SER A 64 -8.10 13.82 -0.50
N PRO A 65 -8.19 13.78 -1.84
CA PRO A 65 -7.16 13.17 -2.68
C PRO A 65 -5.78 13.81 -2.52
N ALA A 66 -5.70 15.09 -2.16
CA ALA A 66 -4.44 15.79 -1.89
C ALA A 66 -3.74 15.26 -0.62
N ILE A 67 -4.48 15.05 0.48
CA ILE A 67 -3.92 14.48 1.72
C ILE A 67 -3.46 13.04 1.48
N ILE A 68 -4.24 12.27 0.72
CA ILE A 68 -3.89 10.88 0.41
C ILE A 68 -2.63 10.84 -0.48
N MET A 69 -2.50 11.74 -1.46
CA MET A 69 -1.30 11.86 -2.31
C MET A 69 -0.04 12.14 -1.49
N GLU A 70 -0.12 13.11 -0.56
CA GLU A 70 0.99 13.47 0.34
C GLU A 70 1.37 12.28 1.22
N THR A 71 0.38 11.60 1.81
CA THR A 71 0.61 10.43 2.68
C THR A 71 1.24 9.27 1.91
N LEU A 72 0.86 9.07 0.66
CA LEU A 72 1.45 8.05 -0.20
C LEU A 72 2.83 8.44 -0.74
N ASN A 73 3.24 9.70 -0.58
CA ASN A 73 4.43 10.33 -1.14
C ASN A 73 4.48 10.23 -2.67
N HIS A 74 3.38 10.56 -3.34
CA HIS A 74 3.32 10.62 -4.80
C HIS A 74 3.52 12.05 -5.29
N SER A 75 4.33 12.23 -6.33
CA SER A 75 4.62 13.55 -6.90
C SER A 75 3.46 14.16 -7.71
N ASN A 76 2.44 13.38 -8.04
CA ASN A 76 1.29 13.86 -8.79
C ASN A 76 0.03 13.04 -8.53
N LEU A 77 -1.11 13.70 -8.73
CA LEU A 77 -2.43 13.13 -8.45
C LEU A 77 -2.80 12.00 -9.42
N THR A 78 -2.26 12.00 -10.64
CA THR A 78 -2.51 10.96 -11.64
C THR A 78 -2.01 9.60 -11.16
N VAL A 79 -0.86 9.54 -10.48
CA VAL A 79 -0.39 8.30 -9.82
C VAL A 79 -1.36 7.90 -8.72
N THR A 80 -1.76 8.85 -7.87
CA THR A 80 -2.66 8.60 -6.73
C THR A 80 -4.04 8.10 -7.15
N LYS A 81 -4.62 8.56 -8.26
CA LYS A 81 -5.92 8.07 -8.77
C LYS A 81 -5.97 6.54 -8.88
N ARG A 82 -4.88 5.91 -9.33
CA ARG A 82 -4.76 4.43 -9.42
C ARG A 82 -4.81 3.72 -8.06
N TYR A 83 -4.47 4.43 -6.99
CA TYR A 83 -4.52 3.94 -5.61
C TYR A 83 -5.85 4.25 -4.93
N LEU A 84 -6.59 5.25 -5.39
CA LEU A 84 -7.92 5.57 -4.88
C LEU A 84 -9.02 4.71 -5.52
N GLY A 85 -8.71 4.05 -6.64
CA GLY A 85 -9.68 3.26 -7.40
C GLY A 85 -10.72 4.13 -8.11
N ILE A 86 -10.43 5.42 -8.32
CA ILE A 86 -11.32 6.34 -9.04
C ILE A 86 -11.37 5.93 -10.51
N GLN A 87 -12.55 5.53 -10.98
CA GLN A 87 -12.84 5.15 -12.34
C GLN A 87 -13.69 6.20 -13.06
N GLN A 88 -13.94 5.97 -14.36
CA GLN A 88 -14.83 6.83 -15.14
C GLN A 88 -16.26 6.83 -14.59
N ASP A 89 -16.70 5.73 -13.99
CA ASP A 89 -18.03 5.64 -13.38
C ASP A 89 -18.18 6.54 -12.15
N ASP A 90 -17.14 6.69 -11.32
CA ASP A 90 -17.17 7.64 -10.19
C ASP A 90 -17.32 9.10 -10.68
N ILE A 91 -16.80 9.42 -11.87
CA ILE A 91 -16.96 10.73 -12.50
C ILE A 91 -18.40 10.90 -12.98
N ASN A 92 -18.97 9.87 -13.60
CA ASN A 92 -20.35 9.89 -14.09
C ASN A 92 -21.35 10.03 -12.92
N ASP A 93 -21.12 9.30 -11.83
CA ASP A 93 -21.92 9.40 -10.60
C ASP A 93 -21.85 10.80 -9.99
N LEU A 94 -20.66 11.42 -9.98
CA LEU A 94 -20.50 12.81 -9.54
C LEU A 94 -21.37 13.75 -10.39
N TYR A 95 -21.30 13.65 -11.72
CA TYR A 95 -22.12 14.48 -12.61
C TYR A 95 -23.62 14.27 -12.39
N GLY A 96 -24.08 13.02 -12.21
CA GLY A 96 -25.48 12.73 -11.92
C GLY A 96 -25.94 13.22 -10.54
N SER A 97 -25.06 13.20 -9.54
CA SER A 97 -25.35 13.69 -8.19
C SER A 97 -25.41 15.20 -8.09
N LEU A 98 -24.69 15.91 -8.96
CA LEU A 98 -24.61 17.36 -9.03
C LEU A 98 -25.67 17.96 -9.97
N ASN A 99 -26.85 17.33 -10.14
CA ASN A 99 -27.97 17.89 -10.89
C ASN A 99 -28.27 19.34 -10.43
N LEU A 100 -27.65 20.30 -11.13
CA LEU A 100 -27.74 21.75 -10.99
C LEU A 100 -28.66 22.28 -12.08
#